data_AF-A0A377JRW8-F1
#
_entry.id   AF-A0A377JRW8-F1
#
_cell.length_a   1.000
_cell.length_b   1.000
_cell.length_c   1.000
_cell.angle_alpha   90.00
_cell.angle_beta   90.00
_cell.angle_gamma   90.00
#
_symmetry.space_group_name_H-M   'P 1'
#
loop_
_entity.id
_entity.type
_entity.pdbx_description
1 polymer ?
#
loop_
_entity_poly.entity_id
_entity_poly.type
_entity_poly.pdbx_seq_one_letter_code
_entity_poly.pdbx_strand_id
1 'polypeptide(L)'
;MICVFDIETIPDFHLLADVFELGGSPLEIAKTAQNIQKEKSGSEFLPLCFHRVISISSVICDEFGAFKRVGHFGKNFLESLESKDALDSMDKDSKLDFLSSEFLDELEKTLLQEFWLFFNKNNPKLVSFNGRGFDIPTLALRSMRYNLNAWALFEQNNQALNKTKWENYRQRYSEQFHTDLFDSLGQFGATRSLNLHSLCKMLDLVGKYDMSGSEVYETYLGGKNTKEAKLSALETINHYCHSDVLNTYWLYLKYELLKGELLLEDYYHLLQILSEKLPQDKPYSAIFTQTLQKHISQATTQKGTK
;
A
#
# COMPACT_ATOMS: atom_id res chain seq x y z
N MET A 1 16.89 7.86 -1.97
CA MET A 1 16.09 6.88 -1.19
C MET A 1 14.85 6.54 -1.98
N ILE A 2 14.45 5.27 -2.00
CA ILE A 2 13.25 4.77 -2.69
C ILE A 2 12.21 4.35 -1.65
N CYS A 3 10.95 4.71 -1.89
CA CYS A 3 9.78 4.30 -1.10
C CYS A 3 8.82 3.57 -2.03
N VAL A 4 8.80 2.23 -1.93
CA VAL A 4 7.76 1.43 -2.56
C VAL A 4 6.57 1.39 -1.61
N PHE A 5 5.37 1.70 -2.06
CA PHE A 5 4.21 1.77 -1.18
C PHE A 5 2.93 1.30 -1.87
N ASP A 6 1.94 0.98 -1.04
CA ASP A 6 0.60 0.53 -1.39
C ASP A 6 -0.34 0.88 -0.24
N ILE A 7 -1.65 1.00 -0.51
CA ILE A 7 -2.66 1.31 0.50
C ILE A 7 -3.79 0.29 0.51
N GLU A 8 -4.40 0.12 1.67
CA GLU A 8 -5.68 -0.58 1.77
C GLU A 8 -6.77 0.36 2.26
N THR A 9 -7.98 0.14 1.72
CA THR A 9 -9.13 0.99 1.99
C THR A 9 -10.35 0.16 2.34
N ILE A 10 -11.25 0.75 3.12
CA ILE A 10 -12.62 0.26 3.30
C ILE A 10 -13.60 1.26 2.68
N PRO A 11 -14.79 0.83 2.24
CA PRO A 11 -15.86 1.76 1.91
C PRO A 11 -16.16 2.67 3.11
N ASP A 12 -16.19 3.99 2.88
CA ASP A 12 -16.54 4.99 3.90
C ASP A 12 -18.04 4.94 4.16
N PHE A 13 -18.48 3.90 4.87
CA PHE A 13 -19.90 3.59 5.07
C PHE A 13 -20.67 4.72 5.77
N HIS A 14 -20.02 5.56 6.58
CA HIS A 14 -20.64 6.77 7.13
C HIS A 14 -20.99 7.77 6.03
N LEU A 15 -20.05 8.06 5.13
CA LEU A 15 -20.28 8.96 4.00
C LEU A 15 -21.28 8.35 2.99
N LEU A 16 -21.22 7.04 2.77
CA LEU A 16 -22.15 6.34 1.90
C LEU A 16 -23.58 6.38 2.46
N ALA A 17 -23.75 6.16 3.77
CA ALA A 17 -25.04 6.26 4.44
C ALA A 17 -25.66 7.65 4.26
N ASP A 18 -24.86 8.70 4.40
CA ASP A 18 -25.30 10.09 4.22
C ASP A 18 -25.64 10.40 2.75
N VAL A 19 -24.72 10.12 1.82
CA VAL A 19 -24.87 10.51 0.41
C VAL A 19 -25.96 9.72 -0.32
N PHE A 20 -26.14 8.44 0.03
CA PHE A 20 -27.12 7.56 -0.61
C PHE A 20 -28.37 7.33 0.25
N GLU A 21 -28.48 8.00 1.41
CA GLU A 21 -29.58 7.85 2.36
C GLU A 21 -29.81 6.37 2.76
N LEU A 22 -28.73 5.63 2.99
CA LEU A 22 -28.75 4.19 3.27
C LEU A 22 -28.78 3.91 4.77
N GLY A 23 -29.57 2.93 5.17
CA GLY A 23 -29.56 2.35 6.51
C GLY A 23 -29.08 0.91 6.52
N GLY A 24 -28.62 0.44 7.68
CA GLY A 24 -28.17 -0.94 7.88
C GLY A 24 -26.83 -1.01 8.61
N SER A 25 -26.29 -2.22 8.70
CA SER A 25 -24.92 -2.43 9.16
C SER A 25 -23.89 -1.85 8.18
N PRO A 26 -22.66 -1.55 8.62
CA PRO A 26 -21.60 -1.05 7.74
C PRO A 26 -21.37 -1.90 6.48
N LEU A 27 -21.44 -3.23 6.61
CA LEU A 27 -21.29 -4.15 5.48
C LEU A 27 -22.48 -4.08 4.50
N GLU A 28 -23.71 -3.95 5.02
CA GLU A 28 -24.91 -3.79 4.18
C GLU A 28 -24.89 -2.48 3.41
N ILE A 29 -24.49 -1.38 4.06
CA ILE A 29 -24.33 -0.06 3.41
C ILE A 29 -23.28 -0.15 2.29
N ALA A 30 -22.12 -0.75 2.58
CA ALA A 30 -21.05 -0.93 1.59
C ALA A 30 -21.53 -1.75 0.38
N LYS A 31 -22.16 -2.91 0.61
CA LYS A 31 -22.67 -3.78 -0.47
C LYS A 31 -23.76 -3.11 -1.29
N THR A 32 -24.65 -2.37 -0.64
CA THR A 32 -25.73 -1.62 -1.32
C THR A 32 -25.14 -0.54 -2.21
N ALA A 33 -24.19 0.25 -1.71
CA ALA A 33 -23.52 1.27 -2.51
C ALA A 33 -22.74 0.69 -3.70
N GLN A 34 -22.03 -0.43 -3.51
CA GLN A 34 -21.33 -1.13 -4.60
C GLN A 34 -22.29 -1.62 -5.68
N ASN A 35 -23.48 -2.14 -5.29
CA ASN A 35 -24.51 -2.53 -6.24
C ASN A 35 -25.06 -1.33 -7.03
N ILE A 36 -25.35 -0.20 -6.37
CA ILE A 36 -25.77 1.05 -7.03
C ILE A 36 -24.70 1.49 -8.05
N GLN A 37 -23.43 1.43 -7.67
CA GLN A 37 -22.31 1.78 -8.56
C GLN A 37 -22.19 0.82 -9.75
N LYS A 38 -22.43 -0.47 -9.54
CA LYS A 38 -22.43 -1.50 -10.59
C LYS A 38 -23.55 -1.28 -11.59
N GLU A 39 -24.76 -0.99 -11.13
CA GLU A 39 -25.90 -0.66 -12.00
C GLU A 39 -25.63 0.59 -12.84
N LYS A 40 -24.94 1.59 -12.26
CA LYS A 40 -24.61 2.85 -12.93
C LYS A 40 -23.44 2.75 -13.92
N SER A 41 -22.41 1.98 -13.60
CA SER A 41 -21.11 2.02 -14.30
C SER A 41 -20.63 0.69 -14.88
N GLY A 42 -21.27 -0.42 -14.52
CA GLY A 42 -20.80 -1.78 -14.81
C GLY A 42 -19.69 -2.29 -13.88
N SER A 43 -19.25 -1.49 -12.89
CA SER A 43 -18.20 -1.86 -11.93
C SER A 43 -18.68 -1.67 -10.50
N GLU A 44 -18.27 -2.55 -9.58
CA GLU A 44 -18.52 -2.41 -8.13
C GLU A 44 -17.50 -1.45 -7.46
N PHE A 45 -16.49 -1.00 -8.19
CA PHE A 45 -15.47 -0.09 -7.68
C PHE A 45 -16.04 1.31 -7.45
N LEU A 46 -16.02 1.77 -6.19
CA LEU A 46 -16.58 3.04 -5.78
C LEU A 46 -15.71 4.22 -6.25
N PRO A 47 -16.30 5.41 -6.46
CA PRO A 47 -15.53 6.64 -6.62
C PRO A 47 -14.55 6.88 -5.46
N LEU A 48 -13.37 7.43 -5.76
CA LEU A 48 -12.26 7.58 -4.80
C LEU A 48 -12.62 8.26 -3.47
N CYS A 49 -13.56 9.21 -3.49
CA CYS A 49 -14.00 9.90 -2.27
C CYS A 49 -14.68 8.99 -1.24
N PHE A 50 -15.23 7.85 -1.68
CA PHE A 50 -15.88 6.85 -0.82
C PHE A 50 -14.93 5.77 -0.30
N HIS A 51 -13.63 5.90 -0.55
CA HIS A 51 -12.62 5.02 0.01
C HIS A 51 -11.97 5.68 1.23
N ARG A 52 -12.04 5.00 2.38
CA ARG A 52 -11.38 5.40 3.61
C ARG A 52 -10.11 4.57 3.80
N VAL A 53 -8.98 5.23 4.00
CA VAL A 53 -7.67 4.58 4.14
C VAL A 53 -7.55 3.95 5.51
N ILE A 54 -7.18 2.67 5.55
CA ILE A 54 -7.05 1.87 6.78
C ILE A 54 -5.67 1.23 6.94
N SER A 55 -4.87 1.20 5.88
CA SER A 55 -3.45 0.83 5.91
C SER A 55 -2.67 1.61 4.86
N ILE A 56 -1.44 1.96 5.19
CA ILE A 56 -0.43 2.46 4.25
C ILE A 56 0.85 1.69 4.55
N SER A 57 1.25 0.80 3.65
CA SER A 57 2.45 0.01 3.82
C SER A 57 3.58 0.51 2.93
N SER A 58 4.82 0.26 3.33
CA SER A 58 5.98 0.61 2.50
C SER A 58 7.16 -0.34 2.68
N VAL A 59 7.90 -0.50 1.58
CA VAL A 59 9.30 -0.94 1.58
C VAL A 59 10.18 0.30 1.40
N ILE A 60 11.12 0.49 2.32
CA ILE A 60 12.14 1.53 2.21
C ILE A 60 13.45 0.90 1.72
N CYS A 61 14.02 1.50 0.67
CA CYS A 61 15.32 1.14 0.13
C CYS A 61 16.26 2.35 0.12
N ASP A 62 17.57 2.13 -0.01
CA ASP A 62 18.48 3.22 -0.39
C ASP A 62 18.24 3.70 -1.83
N GLU A 63 19.12 4.54 -2.35
CA GLU A 63 19.01 5.06 -3.73
C GLU A 63 19.37 4.05 -4.82
N PHE A 64 20.07 2.97 -4.47
CA PHE A 64 20.46 1.89 -5.39
C PHE A 64 19.49 0.69 -5.33
N GLY A 65 18.43 0.81 -4.54
CA GLY A 65 17.42 -0.22 -4.40
C GLY A 65 17.70 -1.24 -3.30
N ALA A 66 18.76 -1.10 -2.49
CA ALA A 66 19.03 -2.04 -1.41
C ALA A 66 17.96 -1.96 -0.32
N PHE A 67 17.29 -3.09 -0.08
CA PHE A 67 16.25 -3.23 0.92
C PHE A 67 16.75 -2.82 2.31
N LYS A 68 15.97 -1.98 3.00
CA LYS A 68 16.23 -1.61 4.41
C LYS A 68 15.20 -2.24 5.34
N ARG A 69 13.90 -2.08 5.04
CA ARG A 69 12.81 -2.60 5.85
C ARG A 69 11.48 -2.57 5.09
N VAL A 70 10.55 -3.41 5.55
CA VAL A 70 9.11 -3.34 5.24
C VAL A 70 8.36 -2.98 6.51
N GLY A 71 7.28 -2.20 6.39
CA GLY A 71 6.41 -1.84 7.51
C GLY A 71 5.20 -1.04 7.06
N HIS A 72 4.48 -0.46 8.01
CA HIS A 72 3.32 0.39 7.77
C HIS A 72 3.37 1.66 8.65
N PHE A 73 2.68 2.70 8.20
CA PHE A 73 2.44 3.91 8.99
C PHE A 73 1.37 3.66 10.06
N GLY A 74 1.33 4.48 11.11
CA GLY A 74 0.39 4.33 12.24
C GLY A 74 0.75 3.22 13.22
N LYS A 75 1.95 2.65 13.12
CA LYS A 75 2.41 1.54 13.98
C LYS A 75 2.24 1.85 15.48
N ASN A 76 2.73 3.01 15.92
CA ASN A 76 2.65 3.40 17.34
C ASN A 76 1.21 3.59 17.81
N PHE A 77 0.33 4.08 16.93
CA PHE A 77 -1.09 4.21 17.22
C PHE A 77 -1.72 2.84 17.44
N LEU A 78 -1.50 1.89 16.52
CA LEU A 78 -2.02 0.52 16.66
C LEU A 78 -1.46 -0.20 17.90
N GLU A 79 -0.16 -0.09 18.17
CA GLU A 79 0.47 -0.67 19.37
C GLU A 79 -0.10 -0.04 20.67
N SER A 80 -0.44 1.25 20.66
CA SER A 80 -1.06 1.90 21.82
C SER A 80 -2.45 1.32 22.13
N LEU A 81 -3.18 0.89 21.10
CA LEU A 81 -4.48 0.23 21.26
C LEU A 81 -4.33 -1.17 21.87
N GLU A 82 -3.22 -1.87 21.61
CA GLU A 82 -2.93 -3.20 22.18
C GLU A 82 -2.56 -3.14 23.66
N SER A 83 -1.87 -2.08 24.08
CA SER A 83 -1.41 -1.90 25.46
C SER A 83 -2.56 -1.89 26.47
N LYS A 84 -2.34 -2.50 27.65
CA LYS A 84 -3.35 -2.61 28.73
C LYS A 84 -3.64 -1.27 29.44
N ASP A 85 -2.80 -0.25 29.24
CA ASP A 85 -2.83 0.99 30.03
C ASP A 85 -3.86 2.03 29.52
N ALA A 86 -4.44 1.84 28.35
CA ALA A 86 -5.57 2.67 27.87
C ALA A 86 -6.88 2.44 28.66
N LEU A 87 -6.91 1.46 29.57
CA LEU A 87 -8.09 1.06 30.33
C LEU A 87 -8.33 1.85 31.63
N ASP A 88 -7.33 2.58 32.14
CA ASP A 88 -7.43 3.25 33.45
C ASP A 88 -7.70 4.76 33.38
N SER A 89 -7.75 5.35 32.17
CA SER A 89 -7.98 6.80 31.98
C SER A 89 -9.26 7.17 31.21
N MET A 90 -10.04 6.19 30.77
CA MET A 90 -11.33 6.40 30.10
C MET A 90 -12.43 5.65 30.86
N ASP A 91 -13.61 6.27 30.96
CA ASP A 91 -14.77 5.76 31.70
C ASP A 91 -14.96 4.26 31.48
N LYS A 92 -15.12 3.52 32.59
CA LYS A 92 -15.30 2.05 32.65
C LYS A 92 -16.46 1.50 31.81
N ASP A 93 -17.33 2.38 31.29
CA ASP A 93 -18.48 2.05 30.44
C ASP A 93 -18.31 2.42 28.95
N SER A 94 -17.23 3.10 28.55
CA SER A 94 -16.98 3.44 27.14
C SER A 94 -16.21 2.32 26.43
N LYS A 95 -16.94 1.32 25.91
CA LYS A 95 -16.36 0.38 24.94
C LYS A 95 -15.91 1.17 23.72
N LEU A 96 -14.61 1.13 23.42
CA LEU A 96 -14.07 1.67 22.17
C LEU A 96 -14.80 1.03 20.99
N ASP A 97 -15.47 1.85 20.19
CA ASP A 97 -16.17 1.44 18.99
C ASP A 97 -15.25 1.61 17.78
N PHE A 98 -14.77 0.49 17.24
CA PHE A 98 -13.85 0.49 16.09
C PHE A 98 -14.55 0.82 14.76
N LEU A 99 -15.88 0.90 14.77
CA LEU A 99 -16.69 1.30 13.63
C LEU A 99 -17.23 2.71 13.79
N SER A 100 -16.92 3.43 14.87
CA SER A 100 -17.36 4.81 15.01
C SER A 100 -16.61 5.75 14.07
N SER A 101 -17.24 6.87 13.74
CA SER A 101 -16.63 7.91 12.92
C SER A 101 -15.36 8.47 13.57
N GLU A 102 -15.36 8.60 14.90
CA GLU A 102 -14.26 9.15 15.69
C GLU A 102 -13.01 8.25 15.62
N PHE A 103 -13.18 6.94 15.83
CA PHE A 103 -12.06 6.01 15.77
C PHE A 103 -11.48 5.94 14.36
N LEU A 104 -12.34 5.80 13.35
CA LEU A 104 -11.92 5.66 11.97
C LEU A 104 -11.32 6.95 11.40
N ASP A 105 -11.78 8.12 11.85
CA ASP A 105 -11.18 9.41 11.48
C ASP A 105 -9.80 9.57 12.13
N GLU A 106 -9.62 9.19 13.40
CA GLU A 106 -8.32 9.27 14.08
C GLU A 106 -7.29 8.29 13.47
N LEU A 107 -7.71 7.06 13.16
CA LEU A 107 -6.88 6.09 12.46
C LEU A 107 -6.44 6.62 11.09
N GLU A 108 -7.38 7.02 10.23
CA GLU A 108 -7.07 7.48 8.87
C GLU A 108 -6.19 8.74 8.91
N LYS A 109 -6.52 9.71 9.77
CA LYS A 109 -5.73 10.93 9.95
C LYS A 109 -4.31 10.62 10.38
N THR A 110 -4.11 9.69 11.33
CA THR A 110 -2.78 9.29 11.79
C THR A 110 -1.96 8.69 10.65
N LEU A 111 -2.54 7.75 9.90
CA LEU A 111 -1.88 7.12 8.74
C LEU A 111 -1.44 8.16 7.71
N LEU A 112 -2.37 9.04 7.31
CA LEU A 112 -2.12 10.09 6.31
C LEU A 112 -1.08 11.10 6.80
N GLN A 113 -1.18 11.52 8.06
CA GLN A 113 -0.28 12.51 8.64
C GLN A 113 1.15 11.97 8.70
N GLU A 114 1.35 10.75 9.19
CA GLU A 114 2.68 10.14 9.25
C GLU A 114 3.27 9.94 7.84
N PHE A 115 2.46 9.47 6.89
CA PHE A 115 2.89 9.31 5.50
C PHE A 115 3.34 10.64 4.89
N TRP A 116 2.53 11.70 4.99
CA TRP A 116 2.87 13.00 4.42
C TRP A 116 4.03 13.69 5.13
N LEU A 117 4.16 13.54 6.46
CA LEU A 117 5.33 14.03 7.18
C LEU A 117 6.61 13.36 6.69
N PHE A 118 6.58 12.03 6.54
CA PHE A 118 7.70 11.29 5.94
C PHE A 118 7.97 11.74 4.50
N PHE A 119 6.94 11.81 3.66
CA PHE A 119 7.06 12.14 2.25
C PHE A 119 7.61 13.56 2.04
N ASN A 120 7.01 14.56 2.68
CA ASN A 120 7.42 15.97 2.60
C ASN A 120 8.86 16.17 3.09
N LYS A 121 9.25 15.48 4.16
CA LYS A 121 10.61 15.57 4.71
C LYS A 121 11.64 14.95 3.78
N ASN A 122 11.36 13.77 3.23
CA ASN A 122 12.38 12.95 2.59
C ASN A 122 12.42 13.04 1.06
N ASN A 123 11.34 13.51 0.42
CA ASN A 123 11.20 13.54 -1.05
C ASN A 123 11.69 12.23 -1.73
N PRO A 124 11.18 11.06 -1.31
CA PRO A 124 11.65 9.79 -1.86
C PRO A 124 11.25 9.62 -3.33
N LYS A 125 11.99 8.83 -4.11
CA LYS A 125 11.44 8.25 -5.34
C LYS A 125 10.33 7.28 -4.95
N LEU A 126 9.10 7.54 -5.37
CA LEU A 126 7.98 6.64 -5.16
C LEU A 126 8.00 5.51 -6.18
N VAL A 127 7.63 4.32 -5.72
CA VAL A 127 7.35 3.17 -6.57
C VAL A 127 6.03 2.57 -6.12
N SER A 128 5.15 2.24 -7.06
CA SER A 128 3.83 1.66 -6.77
C SER A 128 3.36 0.81 -7.94
N PHE A 129 2.28 0.06 -7.76
CA PHE A 129 1.55 -0.57 -8.86
C PHE A 129 0.15 0.06 -8.94
N ASN A 130 -0.12 0.86 -9.98
CA ASN A 130 -1.34 1.65 -10.16
C ASN A 130 -1.56 2.77 -9.11
N GLY A 131 -0.50 3.22 -8.45
CA GLY A 131 -0.54 4.27 -7.44
C GLY A 131 -0.93 5.66 -7.97
N ARG A 132 -0.75 5.93 -9.26
CA ARG A 132 -1.25 7.16 -9.90
C ARG A 132 -2.75 7.07 -10.20
N GLY A 133 -3.26 5.87 -10.42
CA GLY A 133 -4.68 5.63 -10.70
C GLY A 133 -5.55 5.60 -9.45
N PHE A 134 -4.99 5.16 -8.31
CA PHE A 134 -5.74 4.98 -7.08
C PHE A 134 -5.08 5.60 -5.85
N ASP A 135 -3.89 5.15 -5.45
CA ASP A 135 -3.31 5.41 -4.13
C ASP A 135 -3.05 6.90 -3.86
N ILE A 136 -2.22 7.56 -4.67
CA ILE A 136 -1.86 8.97 -4.48
C ILE A 136 -3.10 9.88 -4.57
N PRO A 137 -3.98 9.75 -5.59
CA PRO A 137 -5.21 10.52 -5.62
C PRO A 137 -6.09 10.32 -4.39
N THR A 138 -6.24 9.08 -3.92
CA THR A 138 -7.05 8.76 -2.73
C THR A 138 -6.43 9.37 -1.48
N LEU A 139 -5.14 9.15 -1.24
CA LEU A 139 -4.40 9.76 -0.12
C LEU A 139 -4.54 11.29 -0.12
N ALA A 140 -4.38 11.94 -1.29
CA ALA A 140 -4.50 13.39 -1.41
C ALA A 140 -5.92 13.90 -1.11
N LEU A 141 -6.95 13.27 -1.69
CA LEU A 141 -8.36 13.64 -1.45
C LEU A 141 -8.75 13.45 0.01
N ARG A 142 -8.40 12.31 0.61
CA ARG A 142 -8.71 12.02 2.02
C ARG A 142 -7.96 12.93 2.98
N SER A 143 -6.76 13.37 2.62
CA SER A 143 -5.99 14.33 3.43
C SER A 143 -6.65 15.71 3.53
N MET A 144 -7.45 16.10 2.55
CA MET A 144 -8.21 17.36 2.60
C MET A 144 -9.24 17.36 3.74
N ARG A 145 -9.84 16.21 4.07
CA ARG A 145 -10.77 16.06 5.20
C ARG A 145 -10.13 16.45 6.54
N TYR A 146 -8.82 16.25 6.67
CA TYR A 146 -8.07 16.44 7.92
C TYR A 146 -7.15 17.67 7.89
N ASN A 147 -7.25 18.54 6.87
CA ASN A 147 -6.40 19.71 6.68
C ASN A 147 -4.89 19.39 6.67
N LEU A 148 -4.51 18.21 6.16
CA LEU A 148 -3.12 17.81 6.04
C LEU A 148 -2.50 18.35 4.75
N ASN A 149 -1.20 18.68 4.79
CA ASN A 149 -0.47 19.19 3.63
C ASN A 149 0.42 18.11 3.01
N ALA A 150 0.37 18.01 1.68
CA ALA A 150 1.25 17.16 0.86
C ALA A 150 2.05 18.05 -0.10
N TRP A 151 2.63 19.15 0.38
CA TRP A 151 3.20 20.20 -0.49
C TRP A 151 4.27 19.66 -1.45
N ALA A 152 5.06 18.68 -1.03
CA ALA A 152 6.11 18.10 -1.87
C ALA A 152 5.56 17.39 -3.12
N LEU A 153 4.30 16.94 -3.07
CA LEU A 153 3.59 16.26 -4.16
C LEU A 153 3.24 17.27 -5.26
N PHE A 154 2.87 18.49 -4.87
CA PHE A 154 2.45 19.55 -5.77
C PHE A 154 3.60 20.47 -6.23
N GLU A 155 4.75 20.37 -5.57
CA GLU A 155 5.95 21.13 -5.93
C GLU A 155 6.46 20.71 -7.31
N GLN A 156 6.46 21.67 -8.25
CA GLN A 156 6.90 21.44 -9.63
C GLN A 156 8.31 21.98 -9.90
N ASN A 157 8.76 23.00 -9.19
CA ASN A 157 10.06 23.63 -9.46
C ASN A 157 10.83 23.75 -8.15
N ASN A 158 11.88 22.94 -8.03
CA ASN A 158 12.80 22.99 -6.90
C ASN A 158 14.18 22.51 -7.37
N GLN A 159 15.08 23.46 -7.60
CA GLN A 159 16.41 23.19 -8.13
C GLN A 159 17.26 22.32 -7.19
N ALA A 160 17.11 22.50 -5.87
CA ALA A 160 17.88 21.72 -4.89
C ALA A 160 17.48 20.24 -4.88
N LEU A 161 16.27 19.91 -5.32
CA LEU A 161 15.74 18.56 -5.41
C LEU A 161 15.65 18.05 -6.85
N ASN A 162 16.21 18.76 -7.83
CA ASN A 162 16.12 18.45 -9.25
C ASN A 162 14.67 18.31 -9.78
N LYS A 163 13.71 19.05 -9.22
CA LYS A 163 12.33 19.08 -9.71
C LYS A 163 12.15 20.15 -10.77
N THR A 164 11.52 19.77 -11.88
CA THR A 164 11.10 20.67 -12.95
C THR A 164 9.63 20.46 -13.31
N LYS A 165 9.04 21.37 -14.08
CA LYS A 165 7.67 21.19 -14.58
C LYS A 165 7.45 19.87 -15.35
N TRP A 166 8.51 19.25 -15.86
CA TRP A 166 8.46 17.98 -16.60
C TRP A 166 8.86 16.77 -15.75
N GLU A 167 9.57 17.00 -14.65
CA GLU A 167 10.10 15.98 -13.75
C GLU A 167 9.71 16.32 -12.32
N ASN A 168 8.56 15.79 -11.89
CA ASN A 168 8.05 15.88 -10.52
C ASN A 168 7.04 14.74 -10.29
N TYR A 169 6.56 14.58 -9.06
CA TYR A 169 5.65 13.49 -8.69
C TYR A 169 4.37 13.42 -9.55
N ARG A 170 3.85 14.55 -10.03
CA ARG A 170 2.59 14.61 -10.79
C ARG A 170 2.77 14.37 -12.29
N GLN A 171 4.00 14.33 -12.78
CA GLN A 171 4.26 14.09 -14.21
C GLN A 171 4.16 12.61 -14.50
N ARG A 172 3.11 12.22 -15.23
CA ARG A 172 2.75 10.82 -15.49
C ARG A 172 3.85 10.04 -16.21
N TYR A 173 4.43 10.63 -17.24
CA TYR A 173 5.43 9.98 -18.11
C TYR A 173 6.85 10.02 -17.54
N SER A 174 7.06 10.72 -16.43
CA SER A 174 8.36 10.80 -15.77
C SER A 174 8.41 9.80 -14.62
N GLU A 175 9.37 8.88 -14.69
CA GLU A 175 9.58 7.86 -13.66
C GLU A 175 10.49 8.31 -12.52
N GLN A 176 11.15 9.47 -12.66
CA GLN A 176 12.22 9.90 -11.77
C GLN A 176 11.77 10.07 -10.32
N PHE A 177 10.62 10.73 -10.10
CA PHE A 177 10.04 10.95 -8.78
C PHE A 177 8.98 9.91 -8.41
N HIS A 178 8.29 9.34 -9.41
CA HIS A 178 7.30 8.28 -9.19
C HIS A 178 7.28 7.32 -10.38
N THR A 179 7.83 6.13 -10.16
CA THR A 179 7.70 4.99 -11.07
C THR A 179 6.44 4.22 -10.73
N ASP A 180 5.36 4.41 -11.50
CA ASP A 180 4.17 3.58 -11.38
C ASP A 180 4.28 2.41 -12.36
N LEU A 181 4.54 1.21 -11.83
CA LEU A 181 4.79 0.02 -12.64
C LEU A 181 3.61 -0.37 -13.53
N PHE A 182 2.38 -0.03 -13.16
CA PHE A 182 1.22 -0.28 -14.01
C PHE A 182 1.28 0.59 -15.27
N ASP A 183 1.57 1.88 -15.11
CA ASP A 183 1.74 2.80 -16.23
C ASP A 183 2.97 2.43 -17.06
N SER A 184 4.12 2.22 -16.42
CA SER A 184 5.39 1.92 -17.09
C SER A 184 5.35 0.63 -17.90
N LEU A 185 4.87 -0.47 -17.32
CA LEU A 185 4.74 -1.76 -18.01
C LEU A 185 3.57 -1.76 -18.99
N GLY A 186 2.52 -0.99 -18.68
CA GLY A 186 1.34 -0.80 -19.52
C GLY A 186 1.55 0.15 -20.71
N GLN A 187 2.78 0.66 -20.90
CA GLN A 187 3.13 1.65 -21.91
C GLN A 187 2.18 2.87 -21.85
N PHE A 188 1.97 3.37 -20.63
CA PHE A 188 1.13 4.50 -20.27
C PHE A 188 -0.30 4.41 -20.80
N GLY A 189 -0.86 3.19 -20.76
CA GLY A 189 -2.25 2.91 -21.14
C GLY A 189 -2.44 2.39 -22.56
N ALA A 190 -1.36 2.08 -23.28
CA ALA A 190 -1.44 1.34 -24.55
C ALA A 190 -1.88 -0.11 -24.32
N THR A 191 -1.54 -0.70 -23.17
CA THR A 191 -2.15 -1.92 -22.66
C THR A 191 -2.83 -1.63 -21.33
N ARG A 192 -4.01 -2.19 -21.11
CA ARG A 192 -4.88 -1.84 -19.96
C ARG A 192 -5.21 -3.03 -19.06
N SER A 193 -4.66 -4.21 -19.36
CA SER A 193 -5.02 -5.48 -18.71
C SER A 193 -3.83 -6.05 -17.95
N LEU A 194 -3.24 -5.25 -17.06
CA LEU A 194 -2.18 -5.69 -16.16
C LEU A 194 -2.71 -5.88 -14.74
N ASN A 195 -2.22 -6.92 -14.07
CA ASN A 195 -2.49 -7.19 -12.66
C ASN A 195 -1.16 -7.61 -12.01
N LEU A 196 -0.86 -7.04 -10.85
CA LEU A 196 0.34 -7.34 -10.07
C LEU A 196 0.50 -8.85 -9.86
N HIS A 197 -0.55 -9.55 -9.45
CA HIS A 197 -0.50 -10.99 -9.19
C HIS A 197 -0.05 -11.77 -10.43
N SER A 198 -0.71 -11.53 -11.58
CA SER A 198 -0.43 -12.25 -12.82
C SER A 198 0.99 -11.96 -13.34
N LEU A 199 1.46 -10.72 -13.22
CA LEU A 199 2.83 -10.34 -13.56
C LEU A 199 3.85 -11.02 -12.64
N CYS A 200 3.60 -11.01 -11.33
CA CYS A 200 4.44 -11.71 -10.37
C CYS A 200 4.52 -13.21 -10.68
N LYS A 201 3.39 -13.88 -10.92
CA LYS A 201 3.37 -15.30 -11.26
C LYS A 201 4.09 -15.61 -12.57
N MET A 202 3.93 -14.77 -13.60
CA MET A 202 4.66 -14.91 -14.87
C MET A 202 6.19 -14.84 -14.67
N LEU A 203 6.65 -14.04 -13.71
CA LEU A 203 8.06 -13.83 -13.39
C LEU A 203 8.59 -14.78 -12.30
N ASP A 204 7.84 -15.84 -11.96
CA ASP A 204 8.14 -16.77 -10.86
C ASP A 204 8.36 -16.06 -9.50
N LEU A 205 7.70 -14.92 -9.27
CA LEU A 205 7.65 -14.23 -7.98
C LEU A 205 6.50 -14.77 -7.13
N VAL A 206 6.38 -14.28 -5.89
CA VAL A 206 5.36 -14.77 -4.95
C VAL A 206 3.95 -14.46 -5.43
N GLY A 207 3.65 -13.20 -5.77
CA GLY A 207 2.28 -12.74 -6.02
C GLY A 207 1.41 -12.80 -4.75
N LYS A 208 0.08 -12.76 -4.91
CA LYS A 208 -0.86 -12.98 -3.77
C LYS A 208 -0.61 -14.35 -3.12
N TYR A 209 -0.57 -14.37 -1.78
CA TYR A 209 -0.16 -15.52 -0.98
C TYR A 209 -1.20 -15.99 0.06
N ASP A 210 -2.51 -15.96 -0.28
CA ASP A 210 -3.62 -16.67 0.42
C ASP A 210 -4.71 -15.81 1.13
N MET A 211 -5.10 -14.66 0.55
CA MET A 211 -6.44 -14.03 0.67
C MET A 211 -6.58 -12.94 -0.41
N SER A 212 -7.79 -12.59 -0.87
CA SER A 212 -8.02 -11.45 -1.77
C SER A 212 -8.34 -10.18 -0.97
N GLY A 213 -7.80 -9.01 -1.37
CA GLY A 213 -8.09 -7.71 -0.73
C GLY A 213 -9.59 -7.42 -0.50
N SER A 214 -10.45 -7.92 -1.39
CA SER A 214 -11.91 -7.84 -1.25
C SER A 214 -12.46 -8.60 -0.04
N GLU A 215 -11.88 -9.75 0.31
CA GLU A 215 -12.28 -10.53 1.49
C GLU A 215 -11.83 -9.85 2.79
N VAL A 216 -10.80 -9.01 2.75
CA VAL A 216 -10.22 -8.40 3.96
C VAL A 216 -11.12 -7.29 4.52
N TYR A 217 -11.66 -6.40 3.69
CA TYR A 217 -12.58 -5.37 4.19
C TYR A 217 -13.94 -5.96 4.60
N GLU A 218 -14.42 -7.02 3.93
CA GLU A 218 -15.63 -7.71 4.35
C GLU A 218 -15.45 -8.33 5.73
N THR A 219 -14.28 -8.88 6.01
CA THR A 219 -13.91 -9.40 7.33
C THR A 219 -13.86 -8.29 8.38
N TYR A 220 -13.31 -7.12 8.03
CA TYR A 220 -13.31 -5.98 8.95
C TYR A 220 -14.73 -5.47 9.22
N LEU A 221 -15.55 -5.20 8.21
CA LEU A 221 -16.89 -4.63 8.38
C LEU A 221 -17.92 -5.62 8.93
N GLY A 222 -17.85 -6.89 8.53
CA GLY A 222 -18.76 -7.96 8.94
C GLY A 222 -18.36 -8.68 10.23
N GLY A 223 -17.11 -8.53 10.67
CA GLY A 223 -16.60 -9.13 11.90
C GLY A 223 -17.19 -8.51 13.17
N LYS A 224 -17.06 -9.23 14.29
CA LYS A 224 -17.48 -8.73 15.61
C LYS A 224 -16.78 -7.40 15.91
N ASN A 225 -17.54 -6.45 16.44
CA ASN A 225 -16.98 -5.17 16.90
C ASN A 225 -16.37 -5.29 18.31
N THR A 226 -15.38 -6.17 18.44
CA THR A 226 -14.57 -6.28 19.66
C THR A 226 -13.13 -5.90 19.35
N LYS A 227 -12.41 -5.44 20.37
CA LYS A 227 -11.00 -5.05 20.27
C LYS A 227 -10.16 -6.13 19.60
N GLU A 228 -10.27 -7.36 20.06
CA GLU A 228 -9.47 -8.49 19.57
C GLU A 228 -9.73 -8.79 18.09
N ALA A 229 -11.02 -8.81 17.70
CA ALA A 229 -11.40 -9.09 16.32
C ALA A 229 -10.97 -7.97 15.36
N LYS A 230 -11.11 -6.71 15.78
CA LYS A 230 -10.80 -5.54 14.95
C LYS A 230 -9.31 -5.31 14.81
N LEU A 231 -8.54 -5.46 15.89
CA LEU A 231 -7.08 -5.38 15.83
C LEU A 231 -6.50 -6.53 15.00
N SER A 232 -7.00 -7.76 15.17
CA SER A 232 -6.57 -8.89 14.33
C SER A 232 -6.90 -8.69 12.85
N ALA A 233 -8.05 -8.10 12.54
CA ALA A 233 -8.40 -7.74 11.17
C ALA A 233 -7.48 -6.65 10.60
N LEU A 234 -7.16 -5.60 11.36
CA LEU A 234 -6.19 -4.56 10.96
C LEU A 234 -4.78 -5.13 10.74
N GLU A 235 -4.32 -6.03 11.61
CA GLU A 235 -3.05 -6.73 11.45
C GLU A 235 -3.04 -7.56 10.16
N THR A 236 -4.13 -8.28 9.88
CA THR A 236 -4.29 -9.05 8.64
C THR A 236 -4.23 -8.15 7.41
N ILE A 237 -4.92 -7.00 7.42
CA ILE A 237 -4.87 -5.98 6.36
C ILE A 237 -3.42 -5.50 6.16
N ASN A 238 -2.72 -5.16 7.23
CA ASN A 238 -1.33 -4.72 7.17
C ASN A 238 -0.42 -5.80 6.56
N HIS A 239 -0.57 -7.07 6.94
CA HIS A 239 0.21 -8.17 6.37
C HIS A 239 -0.06 -8.40 4.89
N TYR A 240 -1.32 -8.27 4.44
CA TYR A 240 -1.67 -8.32 3.03
C TYR A 240 -0.97 -7.19 2.25
N CYS A 241 -1.11 -5.95 2.74
CA CYS A 241 -0.50 -4.78 2.13
C CYS A 241 1.05 -4.87 2.14
N HIS A 242 1.67 -5.44 3.19
CA HIS A 242 3.12 -5.74 3.23
C HIS A 242 3.56 -6.65 2.10
N SER A 243 2.79 -7.70 1.80
CA SER A 243 3.09 -8.58 0.68
C SER A 243 2.96 -7.88 -0.67
N ASP A 244 1.95 -7.05 -0.87
CA ASP A 244 1.77 -6.33 -2.13
C ASP A 244 2.88 -5.30 -2.36
N VAL A 245 3.37 -4.60 -1.31
CA VAL A 245 4.57 -3.76 -1.43
C VAL A 245 5.86 -4.55 -1.65
N LEU A 246 6.00 -5.73 -1.04
CA LEU A 246 7.16 -6.61 -1.27
C LEU A 246 7.19 -7.16 -2.70
N ASN A 247 6.03 -7.57 -3.23
CA ASN A 247 5.87 -7.98 -4.62
C ASN A 247 6.14 -6.82 -5.57
N THR A 248 5.63 -5.63 -5.28
CA THR A 248 5.88 -4.40 -6.05
C THR A 248 7.36 -4.03 -6.06
N TYR A 249 8.03 -4.13 -4.91
CA TYR A 249 9.48 -3.91 -4.80
C TYR A 249 10.26 -4.90 -5.67
N TRP A 250 9.93 -6.19 -5.59
CA TRP A 250 10.64 -7.19 -6.37
C TRP A 250 10.37 -7.05 -7.89
N LEU A 251 9.14 -6.73 -8.27
CA LEU A 251 8.78 -6.40 -9.65
C LEU A 251 9.55 -5.16 -10.14
N TYR A 252 9.72 -4.15 -9.29
CA TYR A 252 10.55 -2.97 -9.58
C TYR A 252 12.00 -3.35 -9.87
N LEU A 253 12.62 -4.24 -9.08
CA LEU A 253 13.98 -4.71 -9.37
C LEU A 253 14.08 -5.44 -10.73
N LYS A 254 13.08 -6.26 -11.07
CA LYS A 254 12.98 -6.89 -12.40
C LYS A 254 12.84 -5.85 -13.50
N TYR A 255 12.09 -4.78 -13.25
CA TYR A 255 11.90 -3.68 -14.19
C TYR A 255 13.18 -2.87 -14.40
N GLU A 256 13.91 -2.53 -13.34
CA GLU A 256 15.20 -1.82 -13.45
C GLU A 256 16.25 -2.68 -14.18
N LEU A 257 16.25 -4.01 -13.95
CA LEU A 257 17.06 -4.96 -14.72
C LEU A 257 16.68 -4.96 -16.22
N LEU A 258 15.38 -4.95 -16.54
CA LEU A 258 14.89 -4.88 -17.91
C LEU A 258 15.29 -3.57 -18.61
N LYS A 259 15.30 -2.45 -17.89
CA LYS A 259 15.75 -1.15 -18.40
C LYS A 259 17.25 -1.06 -18.64
N GLY A 260 18.03 -1.97 -18.05
CA GLY A 260 19.49 -1.91 -18.06
C GLY A 260 20.08 -0.95 -17.01
N GLU A 261 19.26 -0.43 -16.09
CA GLU A 261 19.69 0.41 -14.96
C GLU A 261 20.25 -0.42 -13.79
N LEU A 262 20.00 -1.74 -13.82
CA LEU A 262 20.50 -2.70 -12.84
C LEU A 262 21.21 -3.84 -13.55
N LEU A 263 22.46 -4.13 -13.17
CA LEU A 263 23.17 -5.29 -13.70
C LEU A 263 22.58 -6.57 -13.12
N LEU A 264 22.70 -7.68 -13.86
CA LEU A 264 22.19 -8.98 -13.39
C LEU A 264 22.84 -9.42 -12.07
N GLU A 265 24.13 -9.13 -11.88
CA GLU A 265 24.84 -9.43 -10.63
C GLU A 265 24.33 -8.58 -9.46
N ASP A 266 24.13 -7.28 -9.68
CA ASP A 266 23.56 -6.38 -8.68
C ASP A 266 22.13 -6.78 -8.31
N TYR A 267 21.32 -7.19 -9.29
CA TYR A 267 19.99 -7.73 -9.05
C TYR A 267 20.02 -8.90 -8.05
N TYR A 268 20.90 -9.88 -8.27
CA TYR A 268 21.01 -11.02 -7.35
C TYR A 268 21.57 -10.62 -5.98
N HIS A 269 22.50 -9.66 -5.93
CA HIS A 269 22.98 -9.10 -4.67
C HIS A 269 21.86 -8.42 -3.88
N LEU A 270 21.00 -7.64 -4.54
CA LEU A 270 19.83 -7.03 -3.92
C LEU A 270 18.82 -8.06 -3.41
N LEU A 271 18.66 -9.21 -4.09
CA LEU A 271 17.84 -10.32 -3.58
C LEU A 271 18.44 -10.97 -2.33
N GLN A 272 19.76 -11.08 -2.25
CA GLN A 272 20.43 -11.58 -1.03
C GLN A 272 20.15 -10.64 0.14
N ILE A 273 20.32 -9.32 -0.06
CA ILE A 273 20.00 -8.30 0.96
C ILE A 273 18.53 -8.39 1.40
N LEU A 274 17.60 -8.53 0.44
CA LEU A 274 16.18 -8.72 0.76
C LEU A 274 15.98 -9.99 1.60
N SER A 275 16.57 -11.11 1.19
CA SER A 275 16.44 -12.38 1.90
C SER A 275 16.98 -12.33 3.33
N GLU A 276 18.09 -11.62 3.57
CA GLU A 276 18.71 -11.49 4.89
C GLU A 276 17.91 -10.60 5.83
N LYS A 277 17.25 -9.56 5.30
CA LYS A 277 16.56 -8.53 6.09
C LYS A 277 15.04 -8.69 6.14
N LEU A 278 14.49 -9.65 5.40
CA LEU A 278 13.06 -9.94 5.44
C LEU A 278 12.67 -10.34 6.88
N PRO A 279 11.60 -9.76 7.46
CA PRO A 279 11.06 -10.23 8.74
C PRO A 279 10.79 -11.72 8.69
N GLN A 280 11.08 -12.44 9.78
CA GLN A 280 10.93 -13.91 9.84
C GLN A 280 9.66 -14.35 10.59
N ASP A 281 9.00 -13.41 11.27
CA ASP A 281 7.84 -13.62 12.15
C ASP A 281 6.50 -13.29 11.46
N LYS A 282 6.48 -13.12 10.14
CA LYS A 282 5.31 -12.65 9.40
C LYS A 282 4.70 -13.78 8.55
N PRO A 283 3.39 -13.74 8.28
CA PRO A 283 2.72 -14.80 7.51
C PRO A 283 3.28 -14.96 6.08
N TYR A 284 3.82 -13.89 5.48
CA TYR A 284 4.47 -13.93 4.16
C TYR A 284 5.92 -14.43 4.19
N SER A 285 6.57 -14.50 5.35
CA SER A 285 8.02 -14.70 5.46
C SER A 285 8.51 -15.99 4.82
N ALA A 286 7.81 -17.10 5.06
CA ALA A 286 8.23 -18.42 4.59
C ALA A 286 8.20 -18.51 3.06
N ILE A 287 7.10 -18.07 2.44
CA ILE A 287 6.94 -18.16 0.98
C ILE A 287 7.89 -17.21 0.23
N PHE A 288 8.12 -16.00 0.75
CA PHE A 288 9.10 -15.08 0.18
C PHE A 288 10.52 -15.62 0.30
N THR A 289 10.91 -16.11 1.49
CA THR A 289 12.24 -16.72 1.71
C THR A 289 12.48 -17.87 0.74
N GLN A 290 11.53 -18.80 0.62
CA GLN A 290 11.64 -19.94 -0.29
C GLN A 290 11.79 -19.49 -1.76
N THR A 291 11.00 -18.50 -2.18
CA THR A 291 11.02 -18.01 -3.57
C THR A 291 12.31 -17.25 -3.87
N LEU A 292 12.81 -16.44 -2.92
CA LEU A 292 14.09 -15.73 -3.05
C LEU A 292 15.26 -16.69 -3.20
N GLN A 293 15.32 -17.73 -2.37
CA GLN A 293 16.36 -18.77 -2.45
C GLN A 293 16.36 -19.48 -3.81
N LYS A 294 15.18 -19.75 -4.38
CA LYS A 294 15.06 -20.31 -5.73
C LYS A 294 15.66 -19.38 -6.79
N HIS A 295 15.42 -18.07 -6.73
CA HIS A 295 16.00 -17.12 -7.69
C HIS A 295 17.51 -16.95 -7.50
N ILE A 296 17.97 -16.84 -6.25
CA ILE A 296 19.40 -16.65 -5.93
C ILE A 296 20.23 -17.88 -6.38
N SER A 297 19.72 -19.10 -6.17
CA SER A 297 20.44 -20.31 -6.57
C SER A 297 20.61 -20.46 -8.08
N GLN A 298 19.66 -19.97 -8.88
CA GLN A 298 19.77 -19.95 -10.35
C GLN A 298 20.95 -19.09 -10.84
N ALA A 299 21.31 -18.03 -10.12
CA ALA A 299 22.46 -17.18 -10.42
C ALA A 299 23.78 -17.97 -10.38
N THR A 300 23.93 -18.84 -9.37
CA THR A 300 25.14 -19.63 -9.13
C THR A 300 25.34 -20.68 -10.23
N THR A 301 24.26 -21.27 -10.75
CA THR A 301 24.32 -22.26 -11.83
C THR A 301 24.75 -21.65 -13.16
N GLN A 302 24.34 -20.40 -13.46
CA GLN A 302 24.71 -19.70 -14.70
C GLN A 302 26.17 -19.22 -14.73
N LYS A 303 26.80 -18.99 -13.56
CA LYS A 303 28.24 -18.67 -13.47
C LYS A 303 29.15 -19.88 -13.70
N GLY A 304 28.66 -21.11 -13.51
CA GLY A 304 29.45 -22.35 -13.69
C GLY A 304 29.48 -22.93 -15.11
N THR A 305 28.83 -22.27 -16.08
CA THR A 305 28.71 -22.74 -17.49
C THR A 305 29.42 -21.83 -18.50
N LYS A 306 30.20 -20.85 -18.03
CA LYS A 306 31.13 -20.05 -18.84
C LYS A 306 32.57 -20.44 -18.51
#